data_AF-A0AB36ISR7-F1
#
_entry.id   AF-A0AB36ISR7-F1
#
_cell.length_a   1.000
_cell.length_b   1.000
_cell.length_c   1.000
_cell.angle_alpha   90.00
_cell.angle_beta   90.00
_cell.angle_gamma   90.00
#
_symmetry.space_group_name_H-M   'P 1'
#
loop_
_entity.id
_entity.type
_entity.pdbx_description
1 polymer ?
#
loop_
_entity_poly.entity_id
_entity_poly.type
_entity_poly.pdbx_seq_one_letter_code
_entity_poly.pdbx_strand_id
1 'polypeptide(L)'
;MPSWNGKYSLVRYAVNKTGTSAAAGQAEPTFSADYVFVTSCASGTCVATATDGPVPKNPTLPQPSHYTWDGTRWVEHFDFQWDCYMGDGIPKVWSPARSWAFYAPQPDGSLRGTWHTDIAGGPCGGSVEMPVAAFAVRPG
;
A
#
# COMPACT_ATOMS: atom_id res chain seq x y z
N MET A 1 10.57 -13.11 -17.31
CA MET A 1 9.22 -12.78 -16.82
C MET A 1 9.37 -12.02 -15.51
N PRO A 2 8.59 -10.94 -15.28
CA PRO A 2 8.62 -10.22 -14.01
C PRO A 2 8.18 -11.16 -12.88
N SER A 3 8.85 -11.06 -11.73
CA SER A 3 8.58 -11.92 -10.58
C SER A 3 8.76 -11.11 -9.30
N TRP A 4 7.76 -11.19 -8.44
CA TRP A 4 7.81 -10.77 -7.04
C TRP A 4 7.39 -11.98 -6.20
N ASN A 5 8.38 -12.72 -5.69
CA ASN A 5 8.18 -14.02 -5.06
C ASN A 5 8.99 -14.15 -3.76
N GLY A 6 8.39 -14.75 -2.73
CA GLY A 6 9.02 -14.98 -1.44
C GLY A 6 8.59 -13.98 -0.37
N LYS A 7 9.27 -13.99 0.77
CA LYS A 7 8.93 -13.13 1.91
C LYS A 7 9.51 -11.73 1.74
N TYR A 8 8.68 -10.70 1.87
CA TYR A 8 9.09 -9.29 1.79
C TYR A 8 8.51 -8.49 2.95
N SER A 9 9.30 -7.54 3.45
CA SER A 9 8.83 -6.50 4.36
C SER A 9 8.41 -5.28 3.55
N LEU A 10 7.11 -4.99 3.52
CA LEU A 10 6.55 -3.80 2.89
C LEU A 10 6.63 -2.64 3.87
N VAL A 11 7.42 -1.63 3.54
CA VAL A 11 7.64 -0.41 4.31
C VAL A 11 6.80 0.72 3.72
N ARG A 12 6.04 1.40 4.58
CA ARG A 12 5.28 2.61 4.25
C ARG A 12 5.91 3.77 5.00
N TYR A 13 6.48 4.72 4.27
CA TYR A 13 7.16 5.88 4.86
C TYR A 13 6.16 7.00 5.18
N ALA A 14 5.21 6.72 6.09
CA ALA A 14 4.14 7.66 6.44
C ALA A 14 4.65 8.98 7.04
N VAL A 15 5.86 9.00 7.63
CA VAL A 15 6.55 10.24 8.04
C VAL A 15 6.82 11.20 6.90
N ASN A 16 6.90 10.69 5.67
CA ASN A 16 7.17 11.46 4.45
C ASN A 16 5.90 11.63 3.62
N LYS A 17 4.72 11.44 4.21
CA LYS A 17 3.47 11.61 3.46
C LYS A 17 3.20 13.09 3.17
N THR A 18 2.59 13.32 2.02
CA THR A 18 2.23 14.65 1.50
C THR A 18 0.84 14.58 0.89
N GLY A 19 0.24 15.72 0.53
CA GLY A 19 -1.07 15.75 -0.11
C GLY A 19 -1.95 16.89 0.40
N THR A 20 -3.18 16.95 -0.10
CA THR A 20 -4.14 18.00 0.23
C THR A 20 -5.07 17.65 1.39
N SER A 21 -5.15 16.36 1.75
CA SER A 21 -5.95 15.89 2.88
C SER A 21 -5.36 16.34 4.21
N ALA A 22 -6.21 16.62 5.19
CA ALA A 22 -5.78 16.80 6.58
C ALA A 22 -4.98 15.59 7.11
N ALA A 23 -5.28 14.37 6.62
CA ALA A 23 -4.56 13.15 6.99
C ALA A 23 -3.10 13.16 6.54
N ALA A 24 -2.76 13.87 5.46
CA ALA A 24 -1.37 14.02 5.01
C ALA A 24 -0.53 14.85 5.98
N GLY A 25 -1.15 15.81 6.69
CA GLY A 25 -0.47 16.63 7.70
C GLY A 25 -0.35 15.97 9.08
N GLN A 26 -1.02 14.83 9.31
CA GLN A 26 -1.00 14.15 10.60
C GLN A 26 0.30 13.38 10.82
N ALA A 27 0.96 13.57 11.95
CA ALA A 27 2.15 12.81 12.29
C ALA A 27 1.86 11.31 12.36
N GLU A 28 2.61 10.51 11.60
CA GLU A 28 2.46 9.06 11.56
C GLU A 28 3.85 8.43 11.34
N PRO A 29 4.28 7.46 12.17
CA PRO A 29 5.60 6.86 12.04
C PRO A 29 5.69 5.98 10.80
N THR A 30 6.90 5.73 10.31
CA THR A 30 7.14 4.66 9.34
C THR A 30 6.71 3.34 9.96
N PHE A 31 5.97 2.54 9.20
CA PHE A 31 5.56 1.20 9.60
C PHE A 31 5.84 0.19 8.49
N SER A 32 6.01 -1.06 8.89
CA SER A 32 6.17 -2.16 7.96
C SER A 32 5.33 -3.36 8.34
N ALA A 33 5.10 -4.22 7.35
CA ALA A 33 4.47 -5.51 7.54
C ALA A 33 5.10 -6.52 6.58
N ASP A 34 5.29 -7.73 7.08
CA ASP A 34 5.82 -8.84 6.28
C ASP A 34 4.68 -9.55 5.55
N TYR A 35 4.93 -9.95 4.30
CA TYR A 35 4.02 -10.73 3.47
C TYR A 35 4.81 -11.77 2.69
N VAL A 36 4.14 -12.84 2.27
CA VAL A 36 4.64 -13.78 1.28
C VAL A 36 4.02 -13.45 -0.07
N PHE A 37 4.85 -13.26 -1.10
CA PHE A 37 4.40 -12.99 -2.45
C PHE A 37 4.50 -14.24 -3.32
N VAL A 38 3.45 -14.45 -4.14
CA VAL A 38 3.43 -15.45 -5.21
C VAL A 38 2.98 -14.80 -6.50
N THR A 39 3.80 -14.90 -7.53
CA THR A 39 3.53 -14.38 -8.88
C THR A 39 3.00 -15.48 -9.78
N SER A 40 1.88 -15.21 -10.45
CA SER A 40 1.36 -16.01 -11.56
C SER A 40 1.34 -15.17 -12.84
N CYS A 41 1.90 -15.70 -13.92
CA CYS A 41 1.89 -15.08 -15.24
C CYS A 41 1.06 -15.94 -16.20
N ALA A 42 -0.26 -15.76 -16.18
CA ALA A 42 -1.18 -16.46 -17.06
C ALA A 42 -1.68 -15.51 -18.15
N SER A 43 -1.84 -16.02 -19.38
CA SER A 43 -2.51 -15.30 -20.48
C SER A 43 -1.92 -13.91 -20.80
N GLY A 44 -0.60 -13.74 -20.65
CA GLY A 44 0.10 -12.50 -21.00
C GLY A 44 0.15 -11.43 -19.89
N THR A 45 -0.49 -11.67 -18.74
CA THR A 45 -0.47 -10.76 -17.59
C THR A 45 0.17 -11.43 -16.38
N CYS A 46 1.06 -10.72 -15.70
CA CYS A 46 1.65 -11.18 -14.45
C CYS A 46 0.99 -10.50 -13.25
N VAL A 47 0.56 -11.30 -12.28
CA VAL A 47 -0.05 -10.84 -11.03
C VAL A 47 0.73 -11.41 -9.85
N ALA A 48 1.22 -10.54 -8.98
CA ALA A 48 1.80 -10.89 -7.69
C ALA A 48 0.74 -10.75 -6.59
N THR A 49 0.46 -11.83 -5.88
CA THR A 49 -0.51 -11.87 -4.78
C THR A 49 0.25 -11.85 -3.45
N ALA A 50 -0.10 -10.91 -2.57
CA ALA A 50 0.47 -10.83 -1.21
C ALA A 50 -0.41 -11.61 -0.22
N THR A 51 0.17 -12.64 0.39
CA THR A 51 -0.48 -13.52 1.37
C THR A 51 0.30 -13.54 2.68
N ASP A 52 -0.25 -14.22 3.69
CA ASP A 52 0.40 -14.42 5.00
C ASP A 52 0.85 -13.10 5.68
N GLY A 53 0.07 -12.04 5.45
CA GLY A 53 0.27 -10.74 6.07
C GLY A 53 -0.57 -10.56 7.33
N PRO A 54 -0.29 -9.51 8.13
CA PRO A 54 -1.12 -9.20 9.28
C PRO A 54 -2.54 -8.83 8.85
N VAL A 55 -3.53 -9.21 9.66
CA VAL A 55 -4.92 -8.81 9.46
C VAL A 55 -5.01 -7.27 9.53
N PRO A 56 -5.49 -6.60 8.47
CA PRO A 56 -5.67 -5.16 8.47
C PRO A 56 -6.63 -4.69 9.56
N LYS A 57 -6.28 -3.58 10.22
CA LYS A 57 -7.16 -2.93 11.21
C LYS A 57 -8.43 -2.37 10.57
N ASN A 58 -8.37 -2.02 9.29
CA ASN A 58 -9.49 -1.54 8.52
C ASN A 58 -10.11 -2.72 7.74
N PRO A 59 -11.29 -3.22 8.16
CA PRO A 59 -11.90 -4.41 7.57
C PRO A 59 -12.45 -4.17 6.16
N THR A 60 -12.46 -2.93 5.67
CA THR A 60 -12.93 -2.59 4.32
C THR A 60 -11.83 -2.73 3.27
N LEU A 61 -10.59 -2.96 3.67
CA LEU A 61 -9.48 -3.22 2.76
C LEU A 61 -9.64 -4.61 2.11
N PRO A 62 -9.58 -4.71 0.77
CA PRO A 62 -9.66 -6.00 0.10
C PRO A 62 -8.43 -6.86 0.43
N GLN A 63 -8.66 -8.17 0.52
CA GLN A 63 -7.63 -9.17 0.79
C GLN A 63 -7.85 -10.41 -0.10
N PRO A 64 -6.77 -11.05 -0.58
CA PRO A 64 -5.38 -10.59 -0.51
C PRO A 64 -5.12 -9.35 -1.40
N SER A 65 -3.97 -8.71 -1.23
CA SER A 65 -3.53 -7.64 -2.15
C SER A 65 -3.05 -8.23 -3.48
N HIS A 66 -3.40 -7.59 -4.59
CA HIS A 66 -3.05 -8.04 -5.94
C HIS A 66 -2.33 -6.94 -6.72
N TYR A 67 -1.09 -7.23 -7.12
CA TYR A 67 -0.27 -6.32 -7.91
C TYR A 67 -0.12 -6.85 -9.34
N THR A 68 -0.60 -6.10 -10.32
CA THR A 68 -0.47 -6.42 -11.74
C THR A 68 0.78 -5.76 -12.31
N TRP A 69 1.55 -6.49 -13.11
CA TRP A 69 2.70 -5.92 -13.82
C TRP A 69 2.24 -5.04 -15.00
N ASP A 70 2.68 -3.78 -15.03
CA ASP A 70 2.32 -2.82 -16.09
C ASP A 70 3.33 -2.73 -17.26
N GLY A 71 4.38 -3.54 -17.21
CA GLY A 71 5.52 -3.48 -18.14
C GLY A 71 6.81 -3.00 -17.49
N THR A 72 6.70 -2.20 -16.41
CA THR A 72 7.85 -1.60 -15.72
C THR A 72 7.80 -1.71 -14.20
N ARG A 73 6.60 -1.86 -13.63
CA ARG A 73 6.36 -1.87 -12.19
C ARG A 73 5.12 -2.68 -11.84
N TRP A 74 5.03 -3.08 -10.58
CA TRP A 74 3.90 -3.76 -9.98
C TRP A 74 2.89 -2.74 -9.49
N VAL A 75 1.62 -2.86 -9.87
CA VAL A 75 0.59 -1.86 -9.57
C VAL A 75 -0.63 -2.52 -8.97
N GLU A 76 -1.11 -1.97 -7.86
CA GLU A 76 -2.36 -2.35 -7.21
C GLU A 76 -3.31 -1.15 -7.20
N HIS A 77 -4.61 -1.42 -7.37
CA HIS A 77 -5.69 -0.45 -7.17
C HIS A 77 -6.77 -1.08 -6.29
N PHE A 78 -7.32 -0.31 -5.36
CA PHE A 78 -8.45 -0.76 -4.56
C PHE A 78 -9.28 0.40 -4.04
N ASP A 79 -10.57 0.12 -3.81
CA ASP A 79 -11.48 1.00 -3.09
C ASP A 79 -11.64 0.49 -1.65
N PHE A 80 -11.79 1.41 -0.70
CA PHE A 80 -12.00 1.11 0.71
C PHE A 80 -12.69 2.28 1.42
N GLN A 81 -12.94 2.15 2.72
CA GLN A 81 -13.39 3.26 3.57
C GLN A 81 -12.20 3.84 4.33
N TRP A 82 -11.84 5.09 4.07
CA TRP A 82 -10.84 5.81 4.85
C TRP A 82 -11.35 6.08 6.26
N ASP A 83 -10.57 5.72 7.27
CA ASP A 83 -10.87 6.00 8.67
C ASP A 83 -10.19 7.30 9.12
N CYS A 84 -10.89 8.42 8.96
CA CYS A 84 -10.34 9.72 9.31
C CYS A 84 -10.11 9.82 10.83
N TYR A 85 -8.85 9.97 11.22
CA TYR A 85 -8.48 10.22 12.61
C TYR A 85 -8.81 11.67 12.99
N MET A 86 -9.64 11.82 14.01
CA MET A 86 -10.16 13.12 14.47
C MET A 86 -9.50 13.60 15.77
N GLY A 87 -8.55 12.85 16.32
CA GLY A 87 -7.99 13.06 17.66
C GLY A 87 -8.35 11.96 18.64
N ASP A 88 -7.61 11.89 19.75
CA ASP A 88 -7.80 10.86 20.77
C ASP A 88 -9.17 10.97 21.45
N GLY A 89 -9.85 9.84 21.60
CA GLY A 89 -11.19 9.77 22.19
C GLY A 89 -12.32 10.26 21.29
N ILE A 90 -12.02 10.80 20.11
CA ILE A 90 -13.03 11.24 19.13
C ILE A 90 -13.34 10.09 18.17
N PRO A 91 -14.63 9.75 17.96
CA PRO A 91 -15.01 8.73 16.99
C PRO A 91 -14.47 9.02 15.59
N LYS A 92 -13.99 7.96 14.93
CA LYS A 92 -13.51 8.02 13.55
C LYS A 92 -14.66 8.38 12.60
N VAL A 93 -14.35 9.18 11.59
CA VAL A 93 -15.28 9.48 10.49
C VAL A 93 -14.84 8.71 9.26
N TRP A 94 -15.76 7.92 8.71
CA TRP A 94 -15.49 7.09 7.54
C TRP A 94 -15.86 7.84 6.26
N SER A 95 -15.03 7.69 5.23
CA SER A 95 -15.26 8.29 3.91
C SER A 95 -14.80 7.35 2.81
N PRO A 96 -15.54 7.18 1.69
CA PRO A 96 -15.05 6.40 0.57
C PRO A 96 -13.70 6.90 0.07
N ALA A 97 -12.80 5.99 -0.24
CA ALA A 97 -11.48 6.30 -0.75
C ALA A 97 -11.02 5.28 -1.79
N ARG A 98 -10.17 5.74 -2.70
CA ARG A 98 -9.50 4.93 -3.72
C ARG A 98 -8.01 5.05 -3.54
N SER A 99 -7.33 3.91 -3.45
CA SER A 99 -5.88 3.86 -3.37
C SER A 99 -5.29 3.18 -4.60
N TRP A 100 -4.07 3.57 -4.92
CA TRP A 100 -3.20 2.79 -5.76
C TRP A 100 -1.77 2.86 -5.25
N ALA A 101 -1.08 1.73 -5.34
CA ALA A 101 0.32 1.62 -4.99
C ALA A 101 1.09 1.07 -6.17
N PHE A 102 2.30 1.57 -6.38
CA PHE A 102 3.21 0.97 -7.33
C PHE A 102 4.58 0.67 -6.72
N TYR A 103 5.20 -0.40 -7.23
CA TYR A 103 6.50 -0.90 -6.81
C TYR A 103 7.33 -1.23 -8.05
N ALA A 104 8.37 -0.43 -8.29
CA ALA A 104 9.35 -0.64 -9.35
C ALA A 104 10.56 -1.41 -8.79
N PRO A 105 11.00 -2.51 -9.43
CA PRO A 105 12.23 -3.20 -9.07
C PRO A 105 13.45 -2.28 -9.14
N GLN A 106 14.37 -2.45 -8.19
CA GLN A 106 15.62 -1.69 -8.09
C GLN A 106 16.83 -2.60 -8.36
N PRO A 107 17.99 -2.04 -8.76
CA PRO A 107 19.22 -2.82 -8.99
C PRO A 107 19.72 -3.59 -7.75
N ASP A 108 19.38 -3.11 -6.54
CA ASP A 108 19.74 -3.74 -5.27
C ASP A 108 18.78 -4.90 -4.86
N GLY A 109 17.79 -5.22 -5.71
CA GLY A 109 16.79 -6.24 -5.46
C GLY A 109 15.62 -5.80 -4.58
N SER A 110 15.63 -4.57 -4.05
CA SER A 110 14.45 -3.99 -3.42
C SER A 110 13.41 -3.58 -4.47
N LEU A 111 12.18 -3.32 -4.03
CA LEU A 111 11.20 -2.60 -4.82
C LEU A 111 10.91 -1.27 -4.16
N ARG A 112 10.71 -0.22 -4.95
CA ARG A 112 10.38 1.14 -4.46
C ARG A 112 9.27 1.76 -5.28
N GLY A 113 8.50 2.64 -4.67
CA GLY A 113 7.54 3.46 -5.39
C GLY A 113 6.70 4.30 -4.46
N THR A 114 5.44 4.46 -4.80
CA THR A 114 4.53 5.39 -4.12
C THR A 114 3.17 4.75 -3.92
N TRP A 115 2.57 5.05 -2.77
CA TRP A 115 1.15 4.85 -2.50
C TRP A 115 0.46 6.21 -2.62
N HIS A 116 -0.61 6.27 -3.40
CA HIS A 116 -1.52 7.41 -3.46
C HIS A 116 -2.92 6.98 -3.02
N THR A 117 -3.60 7.86 -2.28
CA THR A 117 -5.01 7.71 -1.90
C THR A 117 -5.77 8.99 -2.22
N ASP A 118 -6.92 8.85 -2.87
CA ASP A 118 -7.95 9.89 -2.96
C ASP A 118 -9.08 9.60 -1.98
N ILE A 119 -9.41 10.56 -1.13
CA ILE A 119 -10.47 10.48 -0.13
C ILE A 119 -11.61 11.39 -0.59
N ALA A 120 -12.78 10.82 -0.84
CA ALA A 120 -13.88 11.48 -1.55
C ALA A 120 -14.44 12.72 -0.84
N GLY A 121 -14.28 12.80 0.49
CA GLY A 121 -14.77 13.94 1.26
C GLY A 121 -14.67 13.75 2.77
N GLY A 122 -15.43 14.55 3.51
CA GLY A 122 -15.38 14.59 4.97
C GLY A 122 -14.13 15.32 5.48
N PRO A 123 -13.82 15.23 6.78
CA PRO A 123 -12.72 15.98 7.39
C PRO A 123 -11.33 15.64 6.83
N CYS A 124 -11.17 14.42 6.27
CA CYS A 124 -9.95 13.99 5.59
C CYS A 124 -10.08 14.04 4.05
N GLY A 125 -11.06 14.72 3.48
CA GLY A 125 -11.20 14.85 2.03
C GLY A 125 -9.95 15.43 1.38
N GLY A 126 -9.56 14.91 0.22
CA GLY A 126 -8.33 15.29 -0.49
C GLY A 126 -7.44 14.09 -0.80
N SER A 127 -6.16 14.35 -1.08
CA SER A 127 -5.18 13.32 -1.43
C SER A 127 -4.16 13.07 -0.31
N VAL A 128 -3.66 11.84 -0.27
CA VAL A 128 -2.49 11.44 0.53
C VAL A 128 -1.55 10.65 -0.38
N GLU A 129 -0.29 11.08 -0.46
CA GLU A 129 0.78 10.39 -1.15
C GLU A 129 1.89 10.04 -0.16
N MET A 130 2.39 8.81 -0.19
CA MET A 130 3.53 8.40 0.63
C MET A 130 4.50 7.49 -0.13
N PRO A 131 5.82 7.60 0.09
CA PRO A 131 6.78 6.65 -0.45
C PRO A 131 6.58 5.26 0.15
N VAL A 132 6.82 4.22 -0.65
CA VAL A 132 6.79 2.83 -0.22
C VAL A 132 8.01 2.08 -0.72
N ALA A 133 8.38 1.02 0.01
CA ALA A 133 9.41 0.08 -0.42
C ALA A 133 9.05 -1.35 -0.01
N ALA A 134 9.65 -2.32 -0.67
CA ALA A 134 9.60 -3.73 -0.28
C ALA A 134 11.01 -4.30 -0.28
N PHE A 135 11.41 -4.91 0.84
CA PHE A 135 12.72 -5.52 1.02
C PHE A 135 12.58 -7.01 1.21
N ALA A 136 13.34 -7.80 0.46
CA ALA A 136 13.35 -9.25 0.63
C ALA A 136 13.81 -9.60 2.06
N VAL A 137 13.01 -10.38 2.77
CA VAL A 137 13.37 -10.93 4.07
C VAL A 137 14.22 -12.16 3.79
N ARG A 138 15.54 -12.03 3.99
CA ARG A 138 16.43 -13.20 3.85
C ARG A 138 16.09 -14.20 4.96
N PRO A 139 15.97 -15.50 4.64
CA PRO A 139 16.08 -16.53 5.67
C PRO A 139 17.44 -16.37 6.35
N GLY A 140 17.44 -16.31 7.68
CA GLY A 140 18.66 -16.33 8.48
C GLY A 140 19.37 -17.68 8.42
#